data_AF-A0A942QMG3-F1
#
_entry.id   AF-A0A942QMG3-F1
#
_cell.length_a   1.000
_cell.length_b   1.000
_cell.length_c   1.000
_cell.angle_alpha   90.00
_cell.angle_beta   90.00
_cell.angle_gamma   90.00
#
_symmetry.space_group_name_H-M   'P 1'
#
loop_
_entity.id
_entity.type
_entity.pdbx_description
1 polymer ?
#
loop_
_entity_poly.entity_id
_entity_poly.type
_entity_poly.pdbx_seq_one_letter_code
_entity_poly.pdbx_strand_id
1 'polypeptide(L)' 'MTPTQEVHHVKPLAQGGTNDDDNLTALCTSCHSEITAKEGGRWQKRLE' A
#
# COMPACT_ATOMS: atom_id res chain seq x y z
N MET A 1 6.57 18.90 7.22
CA MET A 1 5.53 17.89 6.98
C MET A 1 5.55 17.59 5.49
N THR A 2 5.84 16.34 5.11
CA THR A 2 5.79 15.94 3.70
C THR A 2 4.33 15.79 3.31
N PRO A 3 3.83 16.44 2.24
CA PRO A 3 2.44 16.31 1.85
C PRO A 3 2.12 14.87 1.49
N THR A 4 0.95 14.42 1.90
CA THR A 4 0.42 13.10 1.60
C THR A 4 -0.07 13.09 0.16
N GLN A 5 0.44 12.18 -0.68
CA GLN A 5 0.18 12.21 -2.13
C GLN A 5 -0.52 10.95 -2.65
N GLU A 6 -0.55 9.87 -1.85
CA GLU A 6 -1.03 8.57 -2.31
C GLU A 6 -2.01 7.96 -1.30
N VAL A 7 -3.11 7.41 -1.82
CA VAL A 7 -4.10 6.67 -1.04
C VAL A 7 -3.80 5.18 -1.18
N HIS A 8 -3.65 4.51 -0.04
CA HIS A 8 -3.33 3.09 0.05
C HIS A 8 -4.47 2.31 0.70
N HIS A 9 -4.86 1.19 0.10
CA HIS A 9 -5.81 0.25 0.71
C HIS A 9 -5.11 -0.56 1.79
N VAL A 10 -5.53 -0.42 3.04
CA VAL A 10 -4.99 -1.20 4.18
C VAL A 10 -5.16 -2.70 3.93
N LYS A 11 -6.32 -3.10 3.42
CA LYS A 11 -6.57 -4.42 2.86
C LYS A 11 -6.68 -4.33 1.34
N PRO A 12 -5.82 -5.02 0.57
CA PRO A 12 -5.91 -5.00 -0.89
C PRO A 12 -7.27 -5.48 -1.39
N LEU A 13 -7.78 -4.86 -2.47
CA LEU A 13 -9.04 -5.26 -3.11
C LEU A 13 -9.02 -6.74 -3.52
N ALA A 14 -7.87 -7.26 -3.97
CA ALA A 14 -7.68 -8.67 -4.35
C ALA A 14 -7.90 -9.64 -3.17
N GLN A 15 -7.76 -9.18 -1.93
CA GLN A 15 -8.01 -9.97 -0.71
C GLN A 15 -9.40 -9.66 -0.10
N GLY A 16 -10.26 -8.94 -0.84
CA GLY A 16 -11.58 -8.53 -0.36
C GLY A 16 -11.53 -7.30 0.55
N GLY A 17 -10.67 -6.33 0.24
CA GLY A 17 -10.79 -4.96 0.75
C GLY A 17 -11.87 -4.15 0.02
N THR A 18 -12.26 -3.02 0.58
CA THR A 18 -13.26 -2.09 0.03
C THR A 18 -12.64 -0.72 -0.25
N ASN A 19 -13.39 0.17 -0.92
CA ASN A 19 -13.01 1.58 -1.08
C ASN A 19 -13.59 2.47 0.04
N ASP A 20 -14.01 1.88 1.15
CA ASP A 20 -14.50 2.63 2.30
C ASP A 20 -13.34 3.38 2.94
N ASP A 21 -13.60 4.57 3.47
CA ASP A 21 -12.56 5.42 4.07
C ASP A 21 -11.84 4.73 5.24
N ASP A 22 -12.52 3.85 5.98
CA ASP A 22 -11.92 3.01 7.00
C ASP A 22 -10.84 2.03 6.47
N ASN A 23 -10.89 1.68 5.17
CA ASN A 23 -9.89 0.84 4.51
C ASN A 23 -8.86 1.64 3.71
N LEU A 24 -8.93 2.98 3.73
CA LEU A 24 -8.03 3.86 2.99
C LEU A 24 -7.12 4.62 3.96
N THR A 25 -5.83 4.62 3.69
CA THR A 25 -4.86 5.43 4.43
C THR A 25 -4.09 6.34 3.50
N ALA A 26 -3.93 7.60 3.90
CA ALA A 26 -3.19 8.58 3.14
C ALA A 26 -1.72 8.50 3.58
N LEU A 27 -0.85 8.12 2.64
CA LEU A 27 0.57 7.94 2.89
C LEU A 27 1.43 8.91 2.09
N CYS A 28 2.57 9.26 2.68
CA CYS A 28 3.64 9.93 1.97
C CYS A 28 4.26 8.99 0.93
N THR A 29 4.83 9.50 -0.16
CA THR A 29 5.37 8.63 -1.22
C THR A 29 6.47 7.68 -0.76
N SER A 30 7.31 8.08 0.19
CA SER A 30 8.31 7.17 0.78
C SER A 30 7.64 6.08 1.63
N CYS A 31 6.64 6.45 2.43
CA CYS A 31 5.84 5.53 3.23
C CYS A 31 5.12 4.50 2.35
N HIS A 32 4.52 4.96 1.25
CA HIS A 32 3.81 4.13 0.28
C HIS A 32 4.76 3.20 -0.48
N SER A 33 5.95 3.70 -0.84
CA SER A 33 7.00 2.91 -1.48
C SER A 33 7.54 1.81 -0.56
N GLU A 34 7.75 2.10 0.72
CA GLU A 34 8.19 1.11 1.70
C GLU A 34 7.15 0.01 1.92
N ILE A 35 5.87 0.37 2.05
CA ILE A 35 4.78 -0.59 2.21
C ILE A 35 4.64 -1.44 0.94
N THR A 36 4.63 -0.83 -0.25
CA THR A 36 4.60 -1.57 -1.52
C THR A 36 5.78 -2.54 -1.68
N ALA A 37 6.96 -2.16 -1.18
CA ALA A 37 8.14 -3.01 -1.17
C ALA A 37 8.03 -4.17 -0.15
N LYS A 38 7.44 -3.94 1.03
CA LYS A 38 7.22 -4.94 2.07
C LYS A 38 6.07 -5.90 1.76
N GLU A 39 4.97 -5.39 1.20
CA GLU A 39 3.76 -6.13 0.80
C GLU A 39 3.93 -6.89 -0.52
N GLY A 40 5.10 -6.79 -1.19
CA GLY A 40 5.46 -7.70 -2.28
C GLY A 40 4.93 -7.34 -3.67
N GLY A 41 4.64 -6.07 -3.97
CA GLY A 41 4.00 -5.68 -5.23
C GLY A 41 4.89 -5.53 -6.48
N ARG A 42 6.22 -5.48 -6.36
CA ARG A 42 7.13 -5.36 -7.53
C ARG A 42 8.24 -6.40 -7.64
N TRP A 43 8.54 -7.11 -6.56
CA TRP A 43 9.58 -8.13 -6.53
C TRP A 43 9.09 -9.29 -5.67
N GLN A 44 8.24 -10.14 -6.25
CA GLN A 44 8.09 -11.48 -5.74
C GLN A 44 9.47 -12.14 -5.84
N LYS A 45 10.29 -12.05 -4.79
CA LYS A 45 11.45 -12.92 -4.64
C LYS A 45 10.89 -14.33 -4.59
N ARG A 46 10.91 -14.98 -5.75
CA ARG A 46 11.02 -16.42 -5.86
C ARG A 46 12.27 -16.80 -5.07
N LEU A 47 12.05 -17.19 -3.81
CA LEU A 47 13.04 -17.93 -3.04
C LEU A 47 13.08 -19.33 -3.67
N GLU A 48 14.01 -19.50 -4.60
CA GLU A 48 14.71 -20.78 -4.85
C GLU A 48 16.09 -20.67 -4.19
#